data_AF-A0AAN8V4Z0-F1
#
_entry.id   AF-A0AAN8V4Z0-F1
#
_cell.length_a   1.000
_cell.length_b   1.000
_cell.length_c   1.000
_cell.angle_alpha   90.00
_cell.angle_beta   90.00
_cell.angle_gamma   90.00
#
_symmetry.space_group_name_H-M   'P 1'
#
loop_
_entity.id
_entity.type
_entity.pdbx_description
1 polymer ?
#
loop_
_entity_poly.entity_id
_entity_poly.type
_entity_poly.pdbx_seq_one_letter_code
_entity_poly.pdbx_strand_id
1 'polypeptide(L)'
;MCQVHKAESLEPHDILKDFLSGLRDIDVMWCQLCAQVITRINYGQSMTISGLAGAVSMAGFGAELWSVGGGNWQIAAGLINNSNVELHLHEEIESIANLGDYYELTSSNGNSYNCQITVVATPLDELNIAFAPSISIPERKLQHTHATFVRGILNPVYFGLNAISEIPELVATIEDPRLIFTSIAVLKKHDEKDNTYKIFSRQPMTDADLDLLFSVRKETARIDWGAYPHYNAPEVFAPFMLDSGHLYYINAFENAASSMETTAVAAENIARLILSRLSGQVRSSPSILEEAASDKDALHLDL
;
A
#
# COMPACT_ATOMS: atom_id res chain seq x y z
N MET A 1 28.12 -12.34 14.39
CA MET A 1 28.07 -11.02 15.05
C MET A 1 28.33 -9.99 13.94
N CYS A 2 27.28 -9.62 13.21
CA CYS A 2 27.41 -8.70 12.06
C CYS A 2 27.32 -7.28 12.64
N GLN A 3 28.40 -6.50 12.50
CA GLN A 3 28.40 -5.11 12.93
C GLN A 3 27.57 -4.30 11.92
N VAL A 4 26.46 -3.74 12.39
CA VAL A 4 25.71 -2.73 11.65
C VAL A 4 26.54 -1.45 11.69
N HIS A 5 27.20 -1.10 10.59
CA HIS A 5 27.73 0.25 10.40
C HIS A 5 26.63 1.15 9.86
N LYS A 6 26.61 2.40 10.34
CA LYS A 6 25.68 3.46 9.92
C LYS A 6 25.71 3.56 8.38
N ALA A 7 24.61 3.18 7.74
CA ALA A 7 24.33 3.70 6.40
C ALA A 7 24.24 5.23 6.52
N GLU A 8 24.97 5.94 5.68
CA GLU A 8 24.73 7.37 5.46
C GLU A 8 23.26 7.55 5.06
N SER A 9 22.65 8.65 5.51
CA SER A 9 21.21 8.91 5.38
C SER A 9 20.71 8.70 3.95
N LEU A 10 19.58 7.99 3.78
CA LEU A 10 18.86 7.97 2.50
C LEU A 10 18.49 9.41 2.13
N GLU A 11 19.02 9.92 1.02
CA GLU A 11 18.59 11.20 0.48
C GLU A 11 17.30 11.00 -0.33
N PRO A 12 16.33 11.93 -0.30
CA PRO A 12 15.02 11.80 -0.97
C PRO A 12 15.07 11.64 -2.50
N HIS A 13 16.26 11.77 -3.10
CA HIS A 13 16.49 11.79 -4.54
C HIS A 13 17.06 10.48 -5.10
N ASP A 14 17.42 9.53 -4.24
CA ASP A 14 18.10 8.32 -4.68
C ASP A 14 17.11 7.26 -5.19
N ILE A 15 17.43 6.63 -6.32
CA ILE A 15 16.74 5.41 -6.78
C ILE A 15 17.35 4.17 -6.12
N LEU A 16 16.60 3.07 -6.03
CA LEU A 16 17.08 1.84 -5.38
C LEU A 16 18.42 1.34 -5.94
N LYS A 17 18.62 1.44 -7.27
CA LYS A 17 19.86 1.03 -7.90
C LYS A 17 21.08 1.78 -7.35
N ASP A 18 20.98 3.09 -7.19
CA ASP A 18 22.08 3.94 -6.73
C ASP A 18 22.39 3.68 -5.25
N PHE A 19 21.34 3.50 -4.45
CA PHE A 19 21.46 3.08 -3.04
C PHE A 19 22.24 1.76 -2.90
N LEU A 20 21.88 0.73 -3.68
CA LEU A 20 22.56 -0.57 -3.62
C LEU A 20 24.00 -0.51 -4.12
N SER A 21 24.29 0.33 -5.12
CA SER A 21 25.65 0.54 -5.62
C SER A 21 26.56 1.28 -4.63
N GLY A 22 25.99 2.01 -3.65
CA GLY A 22 26.73 2.66 -2.57
C GLY A 22 27.17 1.73 -1.43
N LEU A 23 26.61 0.51 -1.33
CA LEU A 23 26.94 -0.44 -0.27
C LEU A 23 28.30 -1.12 -0.53
N ARG A 24 29.27 -0.87 0.35
CA ARG A 24 30.56 -1.59 0.34
C ARG A 24 30.34 -3.00 0.91
N ASP A 25 31.04 -3.99 0.36
CA ASP A 25 31.08 -5.41 0.79
C ASP A 25 29.95 -6.35 0.31
N ILE A 26 29.23 -5.99 -0.74
CA ILE A 26 28.18 -6.83 -1.34
C ILE A 26 28.53 -7.17 -2.79
N ASP A 27 28.29 -8.41 -3.24
CA ASP A 27 28.31 -8.74 -4.66
C ASP A 27 27.18 -7.99 -5.37
N VAL A 28 27.55 -6.85 -5.95
CA VAL A 28 26.66 -5.87 -6.58
C VAL A 28 25.76 -6.55 -7.63
N MET A 29 26.26 -7.57 -8.32
CA MET A 29 25.51 -8.23 -9.39
C MET A 29 24.40 -9.12 -8.82
N TRP A 30 24.68 -9.89 -7.76
CA TRP A 30 23.66 -10.69 -7.09
C TRP A 30 22.60 -9.83 -6.42
N CYS A 31 22.99 -8.75 -5.77
CA CYS A 31 22.03 -7.86 -5.13
C CYS A 31 21.17 -7.08 -6.13
N GLN A 32 21.73 -6.68 -7.27
CA GLN A 32 20.93 -6.11 -8.35
C GLN A 32 19.93 -7.12 -8.92
N LEU A 33 20.32 -8.38 -9.11
CA LEU A 33 19.39 -9.41 -9.58
C LEU A 33 18.26 -9.67 -8.57
N CYS A 34 18.60 -9.86 -7.29
CA CYS A 34 17.61 -10.06 -6.23
C CYS A 34 16.67 -8.86 -6.13
N ALA A 35 17.22 -7.65 -6.05
CA ALA A 35 16.42 -6.43 -5.97
C ALA A 35 15.49 -6.28 -7.17
N GLN A 36 15.98 -6.53 -8.38
CA GLN A 36 15.16 -6.45 -9.58
C GLN A 36 14.00 -7.45 -9.56
N VAL A 37 14.20 -8.66 -9.07
CA VAL A 37 13.13 -9.66 -8.96
C VAL A 37 12.14 -9.26 -7.85
N ILE A 38 12.63 -8.86 -6.69
CA ILE A 38 11.80 -8.57 -5.52
C ILE A 38 10.96 -7.30 -5.74
N THR A 39 11.54 -6.21 -6.27
CA THR A 39 10.76 -4.99 -6.57
C THR A 39 9.66 -5.25 -7.56
N ARG A 40 9.87 -6.17 -8.49
CA ARG A 40 8.87 -6.53 -9.48
C ARG A 40 7.77 -7.42 -8.93
N ILE A 41 8.10 -8.34 -8.04
CA ILE A 41 7.10 -9.16 -7.35
C ILE A 41 6.23 -8.28 -6.44
N ASN A 42 6.84 -7.34 -5.72
CA ASN A 42 6.16 -6.56 -4.70
C ASN A 42 5.45 -5.33 -5.27
N TYR A 43 6.06 -4.61 -6.20
CA TYR A 43 5.54 -3.33 -6.72
C TYR A 43 5.24 -3.34 -8.22
N GLY A 44 5.50 -4.44 -8.94
CA GLY A 44 5.34 -4.49 -10.40
C GLY A 44 6.36 -3.62 -11.17
N GLN A 45 7.35 -3.05 -10.48
CA GLN A 45 8.25 -2.02 -11.00
C GLN A 45 9.72 -2.43 -10.91
N SER A 46 10.54 -1.83 -11.78
CA SER A 46 11.97 -2.11 -11.84
C SER A 46 12.73 -1.41 -10.69
N MET A 47 14.05 -1.56 -10.61
CA MET A 47 14.89 -0.89 -9.61
C MET A 47 14.99 0.65 -9.78
N THR A 48 14.23 1.22 -10.71
CA THR A 48 14.08 2.67 -10.88
C THR A 48 13.11 3.31 -9.90
N ILE A 49 12.44 2.52 -9.05
CA ILE A 49 11.61 3.06 -7.96
C ILE A 49 12.43 3.88 -6.97
N SER A 50 11.75 4.76 -6.23
CA SER A 50 12.36 5.57 -5.18
C SER A 50 13.07 4.70 -4.14
N GLY A 51 14.17 5.20 -3.57
CA GLY A 51 15.00 4.44 -2.63
C GLY A 51 14.23 3.94 -1.42
N LEU A 52 13.28 4.72 -0.88
CA LEU A 52 12.43 4.31 0.23
C LEU A 52 11.46 3.18 -0.17
N ALA A 53 10.73 3.31 -1.29
CA ALA A 53 9.87 2.24 -1.78
C ALA A 53 10.68 0.96 -2.07
N GLY A 54 11.88 1.11 -2.63
CA GLY A 54 12.83 0.03 -2.84
C GLY A 54 13.29 -0.64 -1.55
N ALA A 55 13.62 0.14 -0.51
CA ALA A 55 13.98 -0.38 0.80
C ALA A 55 12.83 -1.16 1.43
N VAL A 56 11.59 -0.64 1.37
CA VAL A 56 10.39 -1.35 1.84
C VAL A 56 10.18 -2.64 1.05
N SER A 57 10.38 -2.62 -0.27
CA SER A 57 10.31 -3.82 -1.10
C SER A 57 11.29 -4.90 -0.62
N MET A 58 12.49 -4.49 -0.25
CA MET A 58 13.57 -5.38 0.18
C MET A 58 13.42 -5.82 1.64
N ALA A 59 12.67 -5.10 2.48
CA ALA A 59 12.54 -5.38 3.90
C ALA A 59 11.98 -6.79 4.19
N GLY A 60 11.13 -7.31 3.30
CA GLY A 60 10.59 -8.67 3.42
C GLY A 60 11.53 -9.78 2.92
N PHE A 61 12.66 -9.45 2.31
CA PHE A 61 13.56 -10.43 1.73
C PHE A 61 14.43 -11.10 2.79
N GLY A 62 14.28 -12.41 2.95
CA GLY A 62 15.05 -13.20 3.92
C GLY A 62 14.60 -13.03 5.38
N ALA A 63 13.55 -12.24 5.63
CA ALA A 63 12.93 -12.10 6.95
C ALA A 63 11.84 -13.16 7.17
N GLU A 64 11.58 -13.50 8.43
CA GLU A 64 10.39 -14.27 8.79
C GLU A 64 9.15 -13.39 8.62
N LEU A 65 8.37 -13.68 7.57
CA LEU A 65 7.12 -13.00 7.28
C LEU A 65 5.96 -13.65 8.05
N TRP A 66 5.02 -12.82 8.48
CA TRP A 66 3.88 -13.24 9.30
C TRP A 66 2.59 -13.16 8.49
N SER A 67 1.67 -14.06 8.80
CA SER A 67 0.30 -14.00 8.28
C SER A 67 -0.67 -14.39 9.37
N VAL A 68 -1.89 -13.88 9.29
CA VAL A 68 -2.95 -14.29 10.22
C VAL A 68 -3.44 -15.68 9.82
N GLY A 69 -3.49 -16.61 10.77
CA GLY A 69 -4.05 -17.94 10.54
C GLY A 69 -5.50 -17.84 10.08
N GLY A 70 -5.79 -18.32 8.86
CA GLY A 70 -7.10 -18.14 8.19
C GLY A 70 -7.18 -16.97 7.19
N GLY A 71 -6.11 -16.17 7.08
CA GLY A 71 -5.93 -15.12 6.08
C GLY A 71 -5.96 -13.70 6.66
N ASN A 72 -5.20 -12.80 6.02
CA ASN A 72 -5.01 -11.41 6.45
C ASN A 72 -6.29 -10.54 6.40
N TRP A 73 -7.34 -11.00 5.69
CA TRP A 73 -8.66 -10.32 5.68
C TRP A 73 -9.25 -10.13 7.09
N GLN A 74 -8.87 -11.00 8.03
CA GLN A 74 -9.27 -10.93 9.43
C GLN A 74 -8.79 -9.66 10.13
N ILE A 75 -7.74 -8.99 9.64
CA ILE A 75 -7.28 -7.71 10.19
C ILE A 75 -8.37 -6.66 10.01
N ALA A 76 -8.84 -6.46 8.77
CA ALA A 76 -9.89 -5.51 8.46
C ALA A 76 -11.23 -5.89 9.12
N ALA A 77 -11.62 -7.16 9.05
CA ALA A 77 -12.84 -7.64 9.70
C ALA A 77 -12.80 -7.48 11.22
N GLY A 78 -11.65 -7.73 11.83
CA GLY A 78 -11.42 -7.52 13.26
C GLY A 78 -11.57 -6.06 13.65
N LEU A 79 -10.99 -5.13 12.89
CA LEU A 79 -11.12 -3.69 13.13
C LEU A 79 -12.57 -3.21 13.05
N ILE A 80 -13.32 -3.67 12.04
CA ILE A 80 -14.76 -3.35 11.89
C ILE A 80 -15.55 -3.91 13.07
N ASN A 81 -15.36 -5.19 13.42
CA ASN A 81 -16.12 -5.83 14.50
C ASN A 81 -15.80 -5.29 15.90
N ASN A 82 -14.63 -4.70 16.10
CA ASN A 82 -14.21 -4.11 17.38
C ASN A 82 -14.43 -2.59 17.45
N SER A 83 -15.05 -1.99 16.43
CA SER A 83 -15.37 -0.57 16.40
C SER A 83 -16.88 -0.36 16.28
N ASN A 84 -17.39 0.76 16.81
CA ASN A 84 -18.79 1.12 16.68
C ASN A 84 -19.00 1.85 15.34
N VAL A 85 -18.94 1.09 14.24
CA VAL A 85 -18.99 1.62 12.87
C VAL A 85 -20.18 1.05 12.10
N GLU A 86 -20.69 1.85 11.17
CA GLU A 86 -21.65 1.41 10.16
C GLU A 86 -20.91 1.20 8.84
N LEU A 87 -21.06 0.00 8.26
CA LEU A 87 -20.39 -0.38 7.01
C LEU A 87 -21.39 -0.34 5.85
N HIS A 88 -21.17 0.59 4.93
CA HIS A 88 -21.93 0.72 3.69
C HIS A 88 -21.15 0.05 2.55
N LEU A 89 -21.66 -1.08 2.03
CA LEU A 89 -21.09 -1.80 0.89
C LEU A 89 -21.88 -1.48 -0.38
N HIS A 90 -21.22 -1.61 -1.54
CA HIS A 90 -21.83 -1.31 -2.85
C HIS A 90 -22.33 0.15 -2.94
N GLU A 91 -21.59 1.06 -2.32
CA GLU A 91 -21.89 2.48 -2.26
C GLU A 91 -20.59 3.27 -2.42
N GLU A 92 -20.57 4.20 -3.36
CA GLU A 92 -19.40 5.03 -3.66
C GLU A 92 -19.74 6.49 -3.31
N ILE A 93 -18.78 7.22 -2.77
CA ILE A 93 -18.93 8.66 -2.51
C ILE A 93 -18.58 9.42 -3.78
N GLU A 94 -19.54 10.17 -4.32
CA GLU A 94 -19.37 10.94 -5.55
C GLU A 94 -18.97 12.39 -5.26
N SER A 95 -19.38 12.95 -4.11
CA SER A 95 -18.99 14.30 -3.74
C SER A 95 -18.84 14.50 -2.23
N ILE A 96 -17.98 15.46 -1.88
CA ILE A 96 -17.69 15.89 -0.51
C ILE A 96 -17.76 17.42 -0.48
N ALA A 97 -18.77 17.97 0.20
CA ALA A 97 -18.98 19.40 0.34
C ALA A 97 -18.75 19.86 1.78
N ASN A 98 -17.89 20.85 1.99
CA ASN A 98 -17.69 21.51 3.27
C ASN A 98 -18.75 22.60 3.44
N LEU A 99 -19.67 22.41 4.41
CA LEU A 99 -20.74 23.34 4.74
C LEU A 99 -20.41 24.25 5.94
N GLY A 100 -19.14 24.29 6.36
CA GLY A 100 -18.64 25.06 7.49
C GLY A 100 -18.62 24.24 8.79
N ASP A 101 -19.79 23.79 9.25
CA ASP A 101 -19.91 23.06 10.51
C ASP A 101 -19.67 21.54 10.35
N TYR A 102 -19.90 21.02 9.15
CA TYR A 102 -19.73 19.61 8.79
C TYR A 102 -19.48 19.46 7.29
N TYR A 103 -19.07 18.25 6.90
CA TYR A 103 -18.96 17.80 5.53
C TYR A 103 -20.19 17.00 5.16
N GLU A 104 -20.80 17.34 4.03
CA GLU A 104 -21.84 16.53 3.40
C GLU A 104 -21.21 15.60 2.37
N LEU A 105 -21.39 14.29 2.55
CA LEU A 105 -20.93 13.26 1.63
C LEU A 105 -22.13 12.73 0.85
N THR A 106 -22.13 12.90 -0.47
CA THR A 106 -23.19 12.37 -1.34
C THR A 106 -22.74 11.08 -1.99
N SER A 107 -23.56 10.04 -1.93
CA SER A 107 -23.24 8.74 -2.51
C SER A 107 -23.94 8.48 -3.85
N SER A 108 -23.42 7.50 -4.59
CA SER A 108 -23.98 7.02 -5.85
C SER A 108 -25.39 6.43 -5.73
N ASN A 109 -25.82 6.07 -4.52
CA ASN A 109 -27.18 5.61 -4.23
C ASN A 109 -28.14 6.76 -3.89
N GLY A 110 -27.67 8.02 -3.92
CA GLY A 110 -28.44 9.21 -3.58
C GLY A 110 -28.57 9.46 -2.07
N ASN A 111 -27.79 8.77 -1.24
CA ASN A 111 -27.74 9.03 0.20
C ASN A 111 -26.86 10.26 0.48
N SER A 112 -27.15 10.94 1.59
CA SER A 112 -26.34 12.05 2.10
C SER A 112 -25.96 11.76 3.55
N TYR A 113 -24.68 11.95 3.88
CA TYR A 113 -24.13 11.73 5.21
C TYR A 113 -23.44 13.00 5.72
N ASN A 114 -23.80 13.40 6.94
CA ASN A 114 -23.22 14.57 7.60
C ASN A 114 -22.10 14.14 8.54
N CYS A 115 -20.87 14.52 8.21
CA CYS A 115 -19.65 14.12 8.91
C CYS A 115 -18.91 15.35 9.44
N GLN A 116 -18.61 15.41 10.74
CA GLN A 116 -17.77 16.49 11.28
C GLN A 116 -16.30 16.36 10.85
N ILE A 117 -15.87 15.12 10.59
CA ILE A 117 -14.50 14.74 10.23
C ILE A 117 -14.61 13.74 9.08
N THR A 118 -13.82 13.95 8.04
CA THR A 118 -13.83 13.11 6.85
C THR A 118 -12.41 12.65 6.54
N VAL A 119 -12.20 11.34 6.46
CA VAL A 119 -10.91 10.74 6.09
C VAL A 119 -11.07 9.96 4.79
N VAL A 120 -10.37 10.40 3.76
CA VAL A 120 -10.37 9.79 2.43
C VAL A 120 -9.24 8.77 2.35
N ALA A 121 -9.60 7.52 2.07
CA ALA A 121 -8.69 6.38 1.87
C ALA A 121 -8.79 5.74 0.48
N THR A 122 -9.57 6.35 -0.41
CA THR A 122 -9.66 5.91 -1.80
C THR A 122 -8.59 6.62 -2.64
N PRO A 123 -8.04 6.00 -3.69
CA PRO A 123 -7.10 6.65 -4.58
C PRO A 123 -7.78 7.79 -5.35
N LEU A 124 -7.50 9.03 -4.95
CA LEU A 124 -8.07 10.23 -5.59
C LEU A 124 -7.54 10.46 -7.02
N ASP A 125 -6.56 9.68 -7.44
CA ASP A 125 -5.96 9.71 -8.78
C ASP A 125 -6.77 8.91 -9.81
N GLU A 126 -7.59 7.95 -9.37
CA GLU A 126 -8.40 7.08 -10.24
C GLU A 126 -9.89 7.43 -10.22
N LEU A 127 -10.35 8.02 -9.12
CA LEU A 127 -11.77 8.31 -8.91
C LEU A 127 -12.06 9.81 -9.00
N ASN A 128 -13.15 10.15 -9.67
CA ASN A 128 -13.60 11.51 -9.85
C ASN A 128 -14.56 11.92 -8.72
N ILE A 129 -14.03 12.08 -7.50
CA ILE A 129 -14.81 12.63 -6.38
C ILE A 129 -14.85 14.16 -6.52
N ALA A 130 -16.05 14.75 -6.53
CA ALA A 130 -16.22 16.19 -6.57
C ALA A 130 -16.05 16.80 -5.17
N PHE A 131 -15.09 17.71 -5.01
CA PHE A 131 -14.88 18.45 -3.78
C PHE A 131 -15.43 19.87 -3.88
N ALA A 132 -16.14 20.32 -2.85
CA ALA A 132 -16.61 21.69 -2.72
C ALA A 132 -16.23 22.25 -1.33
N PRO A 133 -15.29 23.21 -1.21
CA PRO A 133 -14.44 23.78 -2.26
C PRO A 133 -13.54 22.74 -2.94
N SER A 134 -13.09 23.04 -4.16
CA SER A 134 -12.16 22.16 -4.88
C SER A 134 -10.83 22.03 -4.14
N ILE A 135 -10.31 20.81 -4.07
CA ILE A 135 -8.96 20.52 -3.55
C ILE A 135 -7.95 20.42 -4.70
N SER A 136 -6.66 20.53 -4.38
CA SER A 136 -5.56 20.32 -5.32
C SER A 136 -4.60 19.29 -4.76
N ILE A 137 -4.40 18.20 -5.50
CA ILE A 137 -3.41 17.17 -5.19
C ILE A 137 -2.49 16.98 -6.40
N PRO A 138 -1.21 16.62 -6.19
CA PRO A 138 -0.32 16.26 -7.28
C PRO A 138 -0.89 15.07 -8.06
N GLU A 139 -0.80 15.11 -9.39
CA GLU A 139 -1.16 13.96 -10.23
C GLU A 139 -0.21 12.80 -9.94
N ARG A 140 -0.78 11.60 -9.80
CA ARG A 140 -0.02 10.37 -9.60
C ARG A 140 -0.55 9.28 -10.51
N LYS A 141 0.37 8.58 -11.16
CA LYS A 141 0.04 7.39 -11.94
C LYS A 141 0.09 6.16 -11.05
N LEU A 142 -0.94 5.32 -11.09
CA LEU A 142 -0.88 4.02 -10.42
C LEU A 142 -0.32 2.93 -11.32
N GLN A 143 0.41 2.01 -10.71
CA GLN A 143 0.83 0.73 -11.25
C GLN A 143 -0.27 -0.30 -11.01
N HIS A 144 -0.97 -0.65 -12.08
CA HIS A 144 -1.93 -1.75 -12.06
C HIS A 144 -1.22 -3.09 -11.91
N THR A 145 -1.75 -3.92 -11.02
CA THR A 145 -1.29 -5.28 -10.82
C THR A 145 -2.36 -6.24 -11.31
N HIS A 146 -2.05 -7.01 -12.36
CA HIS A 146 -2.91 -8.09 -12.80
C HIS A 146 -2.53 -9.37 -12.07
N ALA A 147 -3.34 -9.74 -11.08
CA ALA A 147 -3.22 -10.99 -10.36
C ALA A 147 -4.19 -12.03 -10.93
N THR A 148 -3.67 -13.17 -11.33
CA THR A 148 -4.47 -14.32 -11.73
C THR A 148 -4.25 -15.46 -10.74
N PHE A 149 -5.35 -15.96 -10.17
CA PHE A 149 -5.35 -17.09 -9.27
C PHE A 149 -5.88 -18.31 -10.02
N VAL A 150 -5.09 -19.38 -10.07
CA VAL A 150 -5.48 -20.61 -10.77
C VAL A 150 -5.33 -21.77 -9.81
N ARG A 151 -6.41 -22.54 -9.62
CA ARG A 151 -6.30 -23.88 -9.02
C ARG A 151 -6.14 -24.89 -10.15
N GLY A 152 -5.07 -25.67 -10.14
CA GLY A 152 -4.81 -26.60 -11.22
C GLY A 152 -3.44 -27.26 -11.16
N ILE A 153 -2.99 -27.72 -12.33
CA ILE A 153 -1.72 -28.42 -12.52
C ILE A 153 -0.90 -27.68 -13.57
N LEU A 154 0.27 -27.18 -13.19
CA LEU A 154 1.19 -26.53 -14.12
C LEU A 154 1.67 -27.49 -15.22
N ASN A 155 1.97 -26.95 -16.38
CA ASN A 155 2.56 -27.66 -17.50
C ASN A 155 4.10 -27.64 -17.37
N PRO A 156 4.77 -28.73 -16.97
CA PRO A 156 6.23 -28.74 -16.77
C PRO A 156 7.01 -28.46 -18.06
N VAL A 157 6.45 -28.83 -19.21
CA VAL A 157 7.08 -28.60 -20.52
C VAL A 157 7.23 -27.12 -20.83
N TYR A 158 6.30 -26.27 -20.38
CA TYR A 158 6.42 -24.81 -20.51
C TYR A 158 7.69 -24.28 -19.83
N PHE A 159 8.06 -24.86 -18.69
CA PHE A 159 9.24 -24.48 -17.91
C PHE A 159 10.52 -25.20 -18.36
N GLY A 160 10.46 -26.01 -19.41
CA GLY A 160 11.58 -26.85 -19.85
C GLY A 160 11.93 -27.97 -18.87
N LEU A 161 10.96 -28.40 -18.06
CA LEU A 161 11.10 -29.45 -17.05
C LEU A 161 10.33 -30.72 -17.45
N ASN A 162 10.68 -31.86 -16.84
CA ASN A 162 10.06 -33.14 -17.17
C ASN A 162 8.93 -33.51 -16.20
N ALA A 163 8.96 -33.00 -14.96
CA ALA A 163 7.98 -33.29 -13.93
C ALA A 163 7.53 -32.03 -13.18
N ILE A 164 6.27 -32.04 -12.72
CA ILE A 164 5.67 -30.95 -11.93
C ILE A 164 6.42 -30.73 -10.60
N SER A 165 6.92 -31.81 -10.00
CA SER A 165 7.70 -31.77 -8.75
C SER A 165 9.04 -31.06 -8.88
N GLU A 166 9.53 -30.84 -10.10
CA GLU A 166 10.76 -30.07 -10.36
C GLU A 166 10.48 -28.56 -10.43
N ILE A 167 9.22 -28.14 -10.57
CA ILE A 167 8.85 -26.74 -10.60
C ILE A 167 8.95 -26.18 -9.17
N PRO A 168 9.76 -25.13 -8.94
CA PRO A 168 9.89 -24.53 -7.62
C PRO A 168 8.58 -23.85 -7.17
N GLU A 169 8.44 -23.64 -5.86
CA GLU A 169 7.24 -22.99 -5.29
C GLU A 169 7.07 -21.54 -5.73
N LEU A 170 8.18 -20.89 -6.12
CA LEU A 170 8.21 -19.55 -6.69
C LEU A 170 9.03 -19.58 -7.99
N VAL A 171 8.39 -19.18 -9.09
CA VAL A 171 9.04 -18.88 -10.36
C VAL A 171 8.95 -17.37 -10.55
N ALA A 172 10.08 -16.73 -10.84
CA ALA A 172 10.13 -15.30 -11.14
C ALA A 172 10.95 -15.05 -12.40
N THR A 173 10.67 -13.94 -13.07
CA THR A 173 11.25 -13.59 -14.37
C THR A 173 12.14 -12.36 -14.30
N ILE A 174 13.00 -12.23 -15.30
CA ILE A 174 13.77 -11.00 -15.55
C ILE A 174 12.90 -9.93 -16.23
N GLU A 175 13.46 -8.73 -16.39
CA GLU A 175 12.88 -7.62 -17.15
C GLU A 175 12.87 -7.88 -18.65
N ASP A 176 11.77 -8.47 -19.13
CA ASP A 176 11.51 -8.70 -20.53
C ASP A 176 10.01 -8.53 -20.84
N PRO A 177 9.63 -7.56 -21.71
CA PRO A 177 8.23 -7.33 -22.09
C PRO A 177 7.59 -8.48 -22.88
N ARG A 178 8.38 -9.44 -23.36
CA ARG A 178 7.88 -10.62 -24.09
C ARG A 178 7.38 -11.72 -23.16
N LEU A 179 7.68 -11.65 -21.86
CA LEU A 179 7.26 -12.64 -20.88
C LEU A 179 5.82 -12.37 -20.43
N ILE A 180 5.00 -13.43 -20.44
CA ILE A 180 3.55 -13.34 -20.17
C ILE A 180 3.21 -13.22 -18.67
N PHE A 181 4.19 -13.44 -17.78
CA PHE A 181 4.05 -13.26 -16.34
C PHE A 181 5.33 -12.68 -15.73
N THR A 182 5.19 -12.06 -14.57
CA THR A 182 6.29 -11.59 -13.72
C THR A 182 6.68 -12.66 -12.71
N SER A 183 5.70 -13.25 -12.01
CA SER A 183 5.94 -14.36 -11.09
C SER A 183 4.76 -15.33 -11.00
N ILE A 184 5.05 -16.57 -10.61
CA ILE A 184 4.09 -17.62 -10.26
C ILE A 184 4.50 -18.15 -8.89
N ALA A 185 3.60 -18.09 -7.92
CA ALA A 185 3.83 -18.58 -6.56
C ALA A 185 2.74 -19.56 -6.14
N VAL A 186 3.11 -20.63 -5.44
CA VAL A 186 2.16 -21.55 -4.79
C VAL A 186 1.54 -20.85 -3.59
N LEU A 187 0.22 -20.63 -3.62
CA LEU A 187 -0.54 -20.04 -2.52
C LEU A 187 -1.04 -21.10 -1.53
N LYS A 188 -1.48 -22.26 -2.05
CA LYS A 188 -2.00 -23.36 -1.25
C LYS A 188 -1.80 -24.68 -1.97
N LYS A 189 -1.30 -25.68 -1.24
CA LYS A 189 -1.24 -27.08 -1.71
C LYS A 189 -2.50 -27.81 -1.25
N HIS A 190 -3.21 -28.45 -2.18
CA HIS A 190 -4.40 -29.27 -1.87
C HIS A 190 -4.05 -30.76 -1.85
N ASP A 191 -3.21 -31.18 -2.80
CA ASP A 191 -2.60 -32.52 -2.86
C ASP A 191 -1.19 -32.43 -3.47
N GLU A 192 -0.59 -33.56 -3.88
CA GLU A 192 0.77 -33.58 -4.48
C GLU A 192 0.89 -32.82 -5.81
N LYS A 193 -0.21 -32.63 -6.56
CA LYS A 193 -0.20 -32.07 -7.92
C LYS A 193 -1.18 -30.90 -8.12
N ASP A 194 -2.24 -30.83 -7.32
CA ASP A 194 -3.26 -29.78 -7.31
C ASP A 194 -2.88 -28.68 -6.32
N ASN A 195 -2.52 -27.53 -6.87
CA ASN A 195 -2.20 -26.35 -6.10
C ASN A 195 -3.03 -25.17 -6.57
N THR A 196 -3.26 -24.23 -5.66
CA THR A 196 -3.66 -22.86 -6.01
C THR A 196 -2.40 -22.04 -6.20
N TYR A 197 -2.29 -21.42 -7.37
CA TYR A 197 -1.19 -20.54 -7.77
C TYR A 197 -1.68 -19.10 -7.81
N LYS A 198 -0.80 -18.17 -7.42
CA LYS A 198 -0.94 -16.74 -7.65
C LYS A 198 0.06 -16.34 -8.73
N ILE A 199 -0.43 -15.70 -9.78
CA ILE A 199 0.35 -15.27 -10.92
C ILE A 199 0.25 -13.76 -11.01
N PHE A 200 1.39 -13.06 -11.00
CA PHE A 200 1.44 -11.64 -11.32
C PHE A 200 1.87 -11.46 -12.76
N SER A 201 1.21 -10.55 -13.47
CA SER A 201 1.41 -10.27 -14.88
C SER A 201 1.28 -8.78 -15.15
N ARG A 202 1.88 -8.32 -16.26
CA ARG A 202 1.83 -6.91 -16.67
C ARG A 202 0.56 -6.53 -17.38
N GLN A 203 -0.12 -7.51 -17.93
CA GLN A 203 -1.33 -7.39 -18.72
C GLN A 203 -2.28 -8.50 -18.30
N PRO A 204 -3.60 -8.33 -18.49
CA PRO A 204 -4.56 -9.37 -18.19
C PRO A 204 -4.22 -10.68 -18.91
N MET A 205 -4.09 -11.78 -18.17
CA MET A 205 -3.81 -13.09 -18.76
C MET A 205 -5.02 -13.65 -19.48
N THR A 206 -4.85 -13.95 -20.77
CA THR A 206 -5.88 -14.60 -21.58
C THR A 206 -6.02 -16.08 -21.20
N ASP A 207 -7.12 -16.72 -21.61
CA ASP A 207 -7.24 -18.17 -21.43
C ASP A 207 -6.17 -18.93 -22.24
N ALA A 208 -5.76 -18.41 -23.40
CA ALA A 208 -4.68 -19.01 -24.18
C ALA A 208 -3.34 -18.96 -23.43
N ASP A 209 -3.00 -17.84 -22.77
CA ASP A 209 -1.80 -17.74 -21.93
C ASP A 209 -1.83 -18.78 -20.80
N LEU A 210 -2.99 -18.94 -20.17
CA LEU A 210 -3.16 -19.90 -19.09
C LEU A 210 -3.11 -21.34 -19.57
N ASP A 211 -3.60 -21.64 -20.78
CA ASP A 211 -3.50 -22.98 -21.39
C ASP A 211 -2.06 -23.34 -21.78
N LEU A 212 -1.17 -22.36 -21.97
CA LEU A 212 0.26 -22.61 -22.09
C LEU A 212 0.87 -23.02 -20.74
N LEU A 213 0.49 -22.32 -19.67
CA LEU A 213 1.06 -22.50 -18.33
C LEU A 213 0.50 -23.72 -17.59
N PHE A 214 -0.73 -24.14 -17.86
CA PHE A 214 -1.44 -25.17 -17.11
C PHE A 214 -1.86 -26.32 -18.02
N SER A 215 -1.59 -27.54 -17.57
CA SER A 215 -2.12 -28.75 -18.21
C SER A 215 -3.58 -29.01 -17.80
N VAL A 216 -3.98 -28.57 -16.60
CA VAL A 216 -5.34 -28.66 -16.08
C VAL A 216 -5.65 -27.40 -15.29
N ARG A 217 -6.82 -26.79 -15.54
CA ARG A 217 -7.37 -25.67 -14.77
C ARG A 217 -8.72 -26.09 -14.16
N LYS A 218 -8.85 -25.98 -12.85
CA LYS A 218 -10.10 -26.27 -12.10
C LYS A 218 -10.89 -25.00 -11.84
N GLU A 219 -10.20 -23.96 -11.37
CA GLU A 219 -10.78 -22.67 -11.04
C GLU A 219 -9.82 -21.57 -11.50
N THR A 220 -10.36 -20.44 -11.94
CA THR A 220 -9.57 -19.26 -12.32
C THR A 220 -10.30 -18.01 -11.85
N ALA A 221 -9.58 -17.17 -11.11
CA ALA A 221 -10.03 -15.84 -10.72
C ALA A 221 -8.99 -14.82 -11.19
N ARG A 222 -9.44 -13.66 -11.66
CA ARG A 222 -8.59 -12.57 -12.14
C ARG A 222 -8.96 -11.30 -11.39
N ILE A 223 -7.96 -10.57 -10.93
CA ILE A 223 -8.12 -9.31 -10.23
C ILE A 223 -7.16 -8.30 -10.86
N ASP A 224 -7.68 -7.10 -11.10
CA ASP A 224 -6.93 -5.92 -11.55
C ASP A 224 -7.25 -4.78 -10.60
N TRP A 225 -6.21 -4.10 -10.12
CA TRP A 225 -6.33 -2.91 -9.30
C TRP A 225 -5.06 -2.07 -9.38
N GLY A 226 -5.22 -0.75 -9.20
CA GLY A 226 -4.13 0.19 -8.95
C GLY A 226 -3.50 -0.10 -7.59
N ALA A 227 -2.53 -1.00 -7.56
CA ALA A 227 -1.99 -1.53 -6.30
C ALA A 227 -1.04 -0.54 -5.61
N TYR A 228 -0.27 0.20 -6.40
CA TYR A 228 0.82 1.04 -5.92
C TYR A 228 0.98 2.27 -6.81
N PRO A 229 1.47 3.41 -6.31
CA PRO A 229 2.01 4.47 -7.16
C PRO A 229 3.11 3.97 -8.09
N HIS A 230 3.20 4.55 -9.27
CA HIS A 230 4.41 4.47 -10.08
C HIS A 230 5.45 5.39 -9.46
N TYR A 231 6.46 4.80 -8.82
CA TYR A 231 7.48 5.54 -8.10
C TYR A 231 8.49 6.14 -9.07
N ASN A 232 8.80 7.42 -8.87
CA ASN A 232 9.79 8.16 -9.63
C ASN A 232 10.38 9.27 -8.76
N ALA A 233 11.61 9.07 -8.31
CA ALA A 233 12.28 10.05 -7.46
C ALA A 233 12.62 11.35 -8.24
N PRO A 234 12.51 12.54 -7.61
CA PRO A 234 11.95 12.76 -6.28
C PRO A 234 10.42 12.63 -6.26
N GLU A 235 9.92 11.97 -5.21
CA GLU A 235 8.49 11.82 -4.99
C GLU A 235 7.83 13.14 -4.59
N VAL A 236 6.63 13.38 -5.11
CA VAL A 236 5.80 14.55 -4.76
C VAL A 236 4.59 14.07 -3.99
N PHE A 237 4.45 14.53 -2.75
CA PHE A 237 3.42 14.09 -1.84
C PHE A 237 2.20 15.01 -1.89
N ALA A 238 1.00 14.41 -1.90
CA ALA A 238 -0.22 15.13 -1.56
C ALA A 238 -0.20 15.57 -0.08
N PRO A 239 -0.90 16.63 0.29
CA PRO A 239 -1.04 17.00 1.69
C PRO A 239 -1.94 16.00 2.42
N PHE A 240 -1.59 15.65 3.66
CA PHE A 240 -2.42 14.82 4.54
C PHE A 240 -3.72 15.52 5.00
N MET A 241 -3.71 16.85 5.00
CA MET A 241 -4.88 17.69 5.26
C MET A 241 -5.25 18.40 3.96
N LEU A 242 -6.45 18.15 3.45
CA LEU A 242 -6.88 18.66 2.16
C LEU A 242 -7.51 20.06 2.27
N ASP A 243 -7.93 20.45 3.48
CA ASP A 243 -8.46 21.79 3.76
C ASP A 243 -8.03 22.29 5.16
N SER A 244 -8.54 23.46 5.56
CA SER A 244 -8.30 24.03 6.89
C SER A 244 -9.13 23.37 8.01
N GLY A 245 -10.14 22.58 7.65
CA GLY A 245 -11.03 21.88 8.57
C GLY A 245 -10.49 20.50 8.96
N HIS A 246 -11.35 19.49 8.85
CA HIS A 246 -11.09 18.10 9.20
C HIS A 246 -11.26 17.14 8.01
N LEU A 247 -10.84 17.59 6.82
CA LEU A 247 -10.73 16.74 5.64
C LEU A 247 -9.29 16.20 5.48
N TYR A 248 -9.14 14.89 5.57
CA TYR A 248 -7.83 14.22 5.56
C TYR A 248 -7.69 13.25 4.37
N TYR A 249 -6.47 13.10 3.87
CA TYR A 249 -6.13 12.12 2.84
C TYR A 249 -5.01 11.20 3.33
N ILE A 250 -5.35 9.95 3.66
CA ILE A 250 -4.40 8.99 4.24
C ILE A 250 -3.44 8.43 3.19
N ASN A 251 -3.91 8.20 1.96
CA ASN A 251 -3.11 7.62 0.88
C ASN A 251 -2.04 8.59 0.34
N ALA A 252 -1.97 9.82 0.85
CA ALA A 252 -0.83 10.72 0.64
C ALA A 252 0.51 10.04 1.00
N PHE A 253 0.52 9.14 1.99
CA PHE A 253 1.74 8.41 2.37
C PHE A 253 2.21 7.38 1.33
N GLU A 254 1.34 6.92 0.43
CA GLU A 254 1.67 5.82 -0.49
C GLU A 254 2.81 6.18 -1.47
N ASN A 255 3.06 7.46 -1.72
CA ASN A 255 4.22 7.94 -2.50
C ASN A 255 5.56 7.65 -1.83
N ALA A 256 5.60 7.45 -0.51
CA ALA A 256 6.80 6.99 0.18
C ALA A 256 7.00 5.49 -0.05
N ALA A 257 5.97 4.70 0.28
CA ALA A 257 5.88 3.26 0.05
C ALA A 257 4.46 2.78 0.41
N SER A 258 3.83 1.97 -0.45
CA SER A 258 2.50 1.42 -0.21
C SER A 258 2.61 -0.04 0.25
N SER A 259 2.14 -0.29 1.48
CA SER A 259 1.98 -1.60 2.10
C SER A 259 0.90 -1.53 3.18
N MET A 260 0.45 -2.68 3.69
CA MET A 260 -0.51 -2.69 4.80
C MET A 260 0.06 -2.01 6.04
N GLU A 261 1.36 -2.21 6.30
CA GLU A 261 2.08 -1.65 7.44
C GLU A 261 2.22 -0.14 7.33
N THR A 262 2.59 0.39 6.17
CA THR A 262 2.73 1.83 5.97
C THR A 262 1.39 2.55 6.06
N THR A 263 0.33 1.96 5.50
CA THR A 263 -1.03 2.50 5.60
C THR A 263 -1.55 2.44 7.04
N ALA A 264 -1.22 1.40 7.81
CA ALA A 264 -1.57 1.34 9.24
C ALA A 264 -0.89 2.45 10.05
N VAL A 265 0.41 2.71 9.79
CA VAL A 265 1.15 3.82 10.42
C VAL A 265 0.55 5.17 10.01
N ALA A 266 0.21 5.36 8.73
CA ALA A 266 -0.45 6.57 8.26
C ALA A 266 -1.81 6.77 8.95
N ALA A 267 -2.60 5.71 9.12
CA ALA A 267 -3.90 5.75 9.80
C ALA A 267 -3.77 6.18 11.26
N GLU A 268 -2.82 5.61 11.99
CA GLU A 268 -2.56 5.98 13.37
C GLU A 268 -2.16 7.46 13.49
N ASN A 269 -1.30 7.93 12.58
CA ASN A 269 -0.88 9.33 12.56
C ASN A 269 -2.05 10.29 12.26
N ILE A 270 -2.94 9.96 11.33
CA ILE A 270 -4.15 10.74 11.07
C ILE A 270 -5.08 10.75 12.29
N ALA A 271 -5.29 9.61 12.95
CA ALA A 271 -6.09 9.56 14.17
C ALA A 271 -5.51 10.43 15.29
N ARG A 272 -4.18 10.42 15.49
CA ARG A 272 -3.49 11.28 16.46
C ARG A 272 -3.59 12.76 16.08
N LEU A 273 -3.48 13.08 14.80
CA LEU A 273 -3.64 14.45 14.29
C LEU A 273 -5.06 14.98 14.54
N ILE A 274 -6.07 14.17 14.30
CA ILE A 274 -7.48 14.48 14.62
C ILE A 274 -7.63 14.80 16.10
N LEU A 275 -7.17 13.91 16.99
CA LEU A 275 -7.29 14.08 18.44
C LEU A 275 -6.56 15.34 18.93
N SER A 276 -5.36 15.61 18.40
CA SER A 276 -4.58 16.80 18.72
C SER A 276 -5.34 18.09 18.37
N ARG A 277 -5.95 18.14 17.17
CA ARG A 277 -6.70 19.31 16.70
C ARG A 277 -8.00 19.53 17.46
N LEU A 278 -8.74 18.46 17.76
CA LEU A 278 -9.94 18.56 18.60
C LEU A 278 -9.58 19.06 20.01
N SER A 279 -8.50 18.55 20.61
CA SER A 279 -8.04 18.98 21.93
C SER A 279 -7.54 20.44 21.94
N GLY A 280 -6.92 20.88 20.84
CA GLY A 280 -6.51 22.27 20.65
C GLY A 280 -7.69 23.24 20.55
N GLN A 281 -8.77 22.83 19.87
CA GLN A 281 -10.02 23.60 19.77
C GLN A 281 -10.76 23.71 21.12
N VAL A 282 -10.72 22.67 21.95
CA VAL A 282 -11.28 22.71 23.31
C VAL A 282 -10.54 23.71 24.19
N ARG A 283 -9.22 23.88 24.00
CA ARG A 283 -8.42 24.87 24.75
C ARG A 283 -8.57 26.31 24.25
N SER A 284 -9.06 26.53 23.03
CA SER A 284 -9.26 27.87 22.44
C SER A 284 -10.70 28.39 22.51
N SER A 285 -11.62 27.63 23.11
CA SER A 285 -12.95 28.15 23.47
C SER A 285 -12.80 29.13 24.64
N PRO A 286 -13.27 30.38 24.56
CA PRO A 286 -13.07 31.36 25.63
C PRO A 286 -13.91 30.94 26.83
N SER A 287 -13.25 30.41 27.86
CA SER A 287 -13.84 30.32 29.19
C SER A 287 -14.07 31.76 29.68
N ILE A 288 -15.32 32.20 29.60
CA ILE A 288 -15.82 33.30 30.42
C ILE A 288 -15.68 32.84 31.88
N LEU A 289 -14.97 33.64 32.68
CA LEU A 289 -14.92 33.79 34.15
C LEU A 289 -13.45 34.02 34.55
N GLU A 290 -13.02 35.28 34.65
CA GLU A 290 -13.10 36.18 35.82
C GLU A 290 -11.81 36.13 36.65
N GLU A 291 -11.25 37.33 36.84
CA GLU A 291 -10.00 37.63 37.50
C GLU A 291 -10.00 37.18 38.97
N ALA A 292 -8.92 36.51 39.38
CA ALA A 292 -8.38 36.67 40.72
C ALA A 292 -6.85 36.47 40.68
N ALA A 293 -6.13 37.58 40.74
CA ALA A 293 -4.70 37.64 40.95
C ALA A 293 -4.32 37.17 42.37
N SER A 294 -3.22 36.43 42.49
CA SER A 294 -2.29 36.37 43.65
C SER A 294 -1.39 35.14 43.49
N ASP A 295 -0.16 35.25 43.00
CA ASP A 295 1.09 35.62 43.70
C ASP A 295 1.97 34.36 43.92
N LYS A 296 3.15 34.44 43.29
CA LYS A 296 4.46 33.86 43.65
C LYS A 296 4.81 32.38 43.51
N ASP A 297 6.00 32.27 42.92
CA ASP A 297 7.11 31.35 43.22
C ASP A 297 7.15 29.96 42.60
N ALA A 298 7.90 29.93 41.49
CA ALA A 298 9.21 29.26 41.41
C ALA A 298 9.29 27.77 41.05
N LEU A 299 10.32 27.53 40.20
CA LEU A 299 11.13 26.33 39.99
C LEU A 299 10.77 25.41 38.81
N HIS A 300 11.56 25.62 37.75
CA HIS A 300 12.27 24.59 36.99
C HIS A 300 12.37 23.23 37.69
N LEU A 301 12.09 22.14 36.96
CA LEU A 301 13.09 21.14 36.58
C LEU A 301 12.53 20.10 35.62
N ASP A 302 13.38 19.75 34.66
CA ASP A 302 13.23 18.71 33.66
C ASP A 302 13.01 17.32 34.26
N LEU A 303 12.16 16.53 33.60
CA LEU A 303 12.35 15.12 33.24
C LEU A 303 11.38 14.76 32.10
#